data_AF-A0A165SCR7-F1
#
_entry.id   AF-A0A165SCR7-F1
#
_cell.length_a   1.000
_cell.length_b   1.000
_cell.length_c   1.000
_cell.angle_alpha   90.00
_cell.angle_beta   90.00
_cell.angle_gamma   90.00
#
_symmetry.space_group_name_H-M   'P 1'
#
loop_
_entity.id
_entity.type
_entity.pdbx_description
1 polymer ?
#
loop_
_entity_poly.entity_id
_entity_poly.type
_entity_poly.pdbx_seq_one_letter_code
_entity_poly.pdbx_strand_id
1 'polypeptide(L)'
;MQQVVLPIKDSNVLKEVQDTLLNNFKAGRRNYTIFQVGKATLLRVSDVMGLKQTDIFNLDGSIKQNAFIHDRKTGKPNVLYLKPVQTELLLYRQWLLDHKLAPRVNNGIM
;
A
#
# COMPACT_ATOMS: atom_id res chain seq x y z
N MET A 1 -10.42 -28.14 -10.45
CA MET A 1 -11.11 -26.86 -10.73
C MET A 1 -10.10 -25.87 -11.24
N GLN A 2 -10.25 -25.33 -12.45
CA GLN A 2 -9.49 -24.15 -12.88
C GLN A 2 -10.15 -22.92 -12.27
N GLN A 3 -9.42 -22.18 -11.43
CA GLN A 3 -9.88 -20.89 -10.94
C GLN A 3 -9.68 -19.85 -12.05
N VAL A 4 -10.79 -19.37 -12.61
CA VAL A 4 -10.79 -18.24 -13.54
C VAL A 4 -10.75 -16.96 -12.73
N VAL A 5 -9.70 -16.16 -12.90
CA VAL A 5 -9.55 -14.86 -12.25
C VAL A 5 -10.11 -13.79 -13.19
N LEU A 6 -11.08 -13.01 -12.72
CA LEU A 6 -11.72 -11.94 -13.47
C LEU A 6 -11.39 -10.56 -12.85
N PRO A 7 -11.31 -9.49 -13.65
CA PRO A 7 -11.13 -8.14 -13.12
C PRO A 7 -12.36 -7.69 -12.33
N ILE A 8 -12.12 -6.87 -11.29
CA ILE A 8 -13.19 -6.23 -10.53
C ILE A 8 -13.75 -5.07 -11.37
N LYS A 9 -15.03 -5.18 -11.76
CA LYS A 9 -15.72 -4.17 -12.57
C LYS A 9 -16.83 -3.44 -11.82
N ASP A 10 -17.33 -4.03 -10.74
CA ASP A 10 -18.46 -3.56 -9.96
C ASP A 10 -17.98 -2.84 -8.69
N SER A 11 -18.53 -1.67 -8.40
CA SER A 11 -18.16 -0.86 -7.23
C SER A 11 -18.61 -1.46 -5.90
N ASN A 12 -19.71 -2.20 -5.86
CA ASN A 12 -20.15 -2.92 -4.67
C ASN A 12 -19.20 -4.07 -4.37
N VAL A 13 -18.80 -4.83 -5.39
CA VAL A 13 -17.78 -5.89 -5.25
C VAL A 13 -16.46 -5.30 -4.78
N LEU A 14 -16.05 -4.15 -5.32
CA LEU A 14 -14.85 -3.44 -4.84
C LEU A 14 -14.96 -3.08 -3.35
N LYS A 15 -16.12 -2.59 -2.91
CA LYS A 15 -16.38 -2.22 -1.52
C LYS A 15 -16.36 -3.44 -0.59
N GLU A 16 -16.97 -4.55 -1.01
CA GLU A 16 -16.94 -5.81 -0.26
C GLU A 16 -15.52 -6.35 -0.11
N VAL A 17 -14.71 -6.27 -1.17
CA VAL A 17 -13.29 -6.65 -1.12
C VAL A 17 -12.54 -5.76 -0.14
N GLN A 18 -12.73 -4.45 -0.19
CA GLN A 18 -12.13 -3.49 0.74
C GLN A 18 -12.50 -3.81 2.20
N ASP A 19 -13.79 -4.00 2.49
CA ASP A 19 -14.30 -4.29 3.84
C ASP A 19 -13.78 -5.64 4.35
N THR A 20 -13.74 -6.66 3.49
CA THR A 20 -13.21 -7.99 3.82
C THR A 20 -11.72 -7.92 4.15
N LEU A 21 -10.94 -7.22 3.33
CA LEU A 21 -9.51 -7.05 3.56
C LEU A 21 -9.24 -6.33 4.90
N LEU A 22 -10.06 -5.35 5.26
CA LEU A 22 -9.88 -4.57 6.48
C LEU A 22 -10.28 -5.34 7.75
N ASN A 23 -11.42 -6.03 7.73
CA ASN A 23 -12.07 -6.51 8.95
C ASN A 23 -11.94 -8.01 9.19
N ASN A 24 -11.69 -8.82 8.16
CA ASN A 24 -11.80 -10.28 8.27
C ASN A 24 -10.44 -11.00 8.44
N PHE A 25 -9.34 -10.26 8.55
CA PHE A 25 -7.99 -10.81 8.68
C PHE A 25 -7.23 -10.21 9.86
N LYS A 26 -6.37 -11.03 10.50
CA LYS A 26 -5.46 -10.58 11.56
C LYS A 26 -4.54 -9.43 11.13
N ALA A 27 -4.13 -9.43 9.86
CA ALA A 27 -3.34 -8.37 9.23
C ALA A 27 -4.21 -7.42 8.38
N GLY A 28 -5.48 -7.24 8.76
CA GLY A 28 -6.47 -6.60 7.88
C GLY A 28 -6.10 -5.17 7.47
N ARG A 29 -5.61 -4.36 8.42
CA ARG A 29 -5.13 -3.00 8.12
C ARG A 29 -4.01 -2.99 7.07
N ARG A 30 -3.04 -3.89 7.17
CA ARG A 30 -1.95 -4.04 6.20
C ARG A 30 -2.50 -4.42 4.82
N ASN A 31 -3.33 -5.46 4.76
CA ASN A 31 -3.88 -5.98 3.51
C ASN A 31 -4.71 -4.93 2.78
N TYR A 32 -5.56 -4.22 3.52
CA TYR A 32 -6.35 -3.11 3.00
C TYR A 32 -5.45 -1.99 2.46
N THR A 33 -4.40 -1.62 3.19
CA THR A 33 -3.46 -0.56 2.76
C THR A 33 -2.70 -0.96 1.48
N ILE A 34 -2.22 -2.21 1.39
CA ILE A 34 -1.58 -2.73 0.17
C ILE A 34 -2.51 -2.61 -1.02
N PHE A 35 -3.77 -3.00 -0.85
CA PHE A 35 -4.78 -2.94 -1.91
C PHE A 35 -5.07 -1.49 -2.35
N GLN A 36 -5.26 -0.58 -1.40
CA GLN A 36 -5.51 0.84 -1.69
C GLN A 36 -4.33 1.50 -2.40
N VAL A 37 -3.09 1.24 -1.96
CA VAL A 37 -1.87 1.74 -2.59
C VAL A 37 -1.74 1.17 -4.00
N GLY A 38 -1.89 -0.14 -4.19
CA GLY A 38 -1.84 -0.76 -5.51
C GLY A 38 -2.90 -0.20 -6.47
N LYS A 39 -4.13 -0.01 -5.99
CA LYS A 39 -5.24 0.56 -6.77
C LYS A 39 -4.95 1.99 -7.23
N ALA A 40 -4.47 2.85 -6.34
CA ALA A 40 -4.26 4.27 -6.67
C ALA A 40 -2.97 4.54 -7.47
N THR A 41 -1.94 3.71 -7.26
CA THR A 41 -0.62 3.89 -7.89
C THR A 41 -0.39 2.99 -9.10
N LEU A 42 -1.30 2.05 -9.37
CA LEU A 42 -1.21 1.03 -10.41
C LEU A 42 0.05 0.15 -10.31
N LEU A 43 0.64 0.08 -9.11
CA LEU A 43 1.79 -0.77 -8.84
C LEU A 43 1.39 -2.23 -8.72
N ARG A 44 2.30 -3.11 -9.14
CA ARG A 44 2.18 -4.54 -8.84
C ARG A 44 2.36 -4.75 -7.34
N VAL A 45 1.68 -5.75 -6.80
CA VAL A 45 1.75 -6.09 -5.37
C VAL A 45 3.20 -6.27 -4.90
N SER A 46 4.07 -6.90 -5.70
CA SER A 46 5.48 -7.07 -5.34
C SER A 46 6.23 -5.75 -5.17
N ASP A 47 5.89 -4.74 -5.97
CA ASP A 47 6.51 -3.41 -5.90
C ASP A 47 5.96 -2.64 -4.69
N VAL A 48 4.65 -2.74 -4.40
CA VAL A 48 4.03 -2.16 -3.20
C VAL A 48 4.65 -2.72 -1.92
N MET A 49 4.87 -4.04 -1.87
CA MET A 49 5.51 -4.71 -0.73
C MET A 49 6.99 -4.33 -0.56
N GLY A 50 7.63 -3.85 -1.62
CA GLY A 50 9.02 -3.40 -1.61
C GLY A 50 9.21 -1.93 -1.22
N LEU A 51 8.13 -1.16 -1.06
CA LEU A 51 8.19 0.26 -0.67
C LEU A 51 8.82 0.40 0.72
N LYS A 52 9.73 1.36 0.86
CA LYS A 52 10.38 1.67 2.14
C LYS A 52 9.69 2.85 2.81
N GLN A 53 9.84 2.94 4.13
CA GLN A 53 9.45 4.12 4.91
C GLN A 53 9.98 5.42 4.29
N THR A 54 11.25 5.42 3.88
CA THR A 54 11.94 6.57 3.29
C THR A 54 11.47 6.92 1.88
N ASP A 55 10.78 6.02 1.17
CA ASP A 55 10.20 6.32 -0.14
C ASP A 55 8.91 7.16 0.01
N ILE A 56 8.21 7.00 1.14
CA ILE A 56 6.88 7.55 1.39
C ILE A 56 6.90 8.75 2.35
N PHE A 57 7.69 8.65 3.42
CA PHE A 57 7.71 9.63 4.49
C PHE A 57 9.00 10.46 4.47
N ASN A 58 8.86 11.73 4.84
CA ASN A 58 9.96 12.61 5.19
C ASN A 58 10.40 12.35 6.64
N LEU A 59 11.58 12.89 7.00
CA LEU A 59 12.16 12.73 8.33
C LEU A 59 11.30 13.34 9.44
N ASP A 60 10.58 14.42 9.13
CA ASP A 60 9.60 15.07 10.03
C ASP A 60 8.30 14.27 10.20
N GLY A 61 8.16 13.16 9.47
CA GLY A 61 6.99 12.30 9.47
C GLY A 61 5.90 12.68 8.49
N SER A 62 6.02 13.79 7.76
CA SER A 62 5.08 14.15 6.69
C SER A 62 5.16 13.18 5.49
N ILE A 63 4.07 13.05 4.72
CA ILE A 63 4.07 12.22 3.50
C ILE A 63 4.57 13.04 2.32
N LYS A 64 5.47 12.45 1.54
CA LYS A 64 5.96 13.02 0.28
C LYS A 64 4.82 13.18 -0.72
N GLN A 65 4.88 14.22 -1.55
CA GLN A 65 3.91 14.38 -2.65
C GLN A 65 4.07 13.27 -3.69
N ASN A 66 5.32 12.95 -4.02
CA ASN A 66 5.69 11.90 -4.95
C ASN A 66 6.75 10.98 -4.33
N ALA A 67 6.69 9.68 -4.66
CA ALA A 67 7.77 8.73 -4.38
C ALA A 67 8.50 8.36 -5.66
N PHE A 68 9.83 8.30 -5.59
CA PHE A 68 10.70 7.93 -6.72
C PHE A 68 11.23 6.52 -6.48
N ILE A 69 10.73 5.55 -7.24
CA ILE A 69 11.11 4.15 -7.10
C ILE A 69 11.59 3.58 -8.43
N HIS A 70 12.13 2.36 -8.42
CA HIS A 70 12.45 1.61 -9.63
C HIS A 70 11.55 0.37 -9.69
N ASP A 71 10.85 0.16 -10.81
CA ASP A 71 10.02 -1.02 -11.04
C ASP A 71 10.90 -2.27 -11.02
N ARG A 72 10.60 -3.26 -10.17
CA ARG A 72 11.46 -4.43 -9.98
C ARG A 72 11.57 -5.31 -11.23
N LYS A 73 10.53 -5.35 -12.06
CA LYS A 73 10.48 -6.19 -13.26
C LYS A 73 11.32 -5.60 -14.39
N THR A 74 11.27 -4.28 -14.56
CA THR A 74 11.89 -3.60 -15.72
C THR A 74 13.14 -2.81 -15.39
N GLY A 75 13.40 -2.52 -14.11
CA GLY A 75 14.48 -1.65 -13.64
C GLY A 75 14.27 -0.17 -13.96
N LYS A 76 13.16 0.21 -14.59
CA LYS A 76 12.89 1.60 -15.00
C LYS A 76 12.45 2.46 -13.81
N PRO A 77 12.82 3.75 -13.79
CA PRO A 77 12.33 4.68 -12.78
C PRO A 77 10.81 4.86 -12.92
N ASN A 78 10.13 4.97 -11.79
CA ASN A 78 8.69 5.23 -11.69
C ASN A 78 8.43 6.29 -10.61
N VAL A 79 7.52 7.22 -10.91
CA VAL A 79 7.13 8.31 -10.02
C VAL A 79 5.70 8.05 -9.55
N LEU A 80 5.54 7.80 -8.25
CA LEU A 80 4.25 7.52 -7.66
C LEU A 80 3.64 8.79 -7.10
N TYR A 81 2.44 9.14 -7.56
CA TYR A 81 1.66 10.22 -6.98
C TYR A 81 0.95 9.71 -5.70
N LEU A 82 1.38 10.19 -4.54
CA LEU A 82 0.91 9.65 -3.24
C LEU A 82 -0.34 10.34 -2.70
N LYS A 83 -0.71 11.52 -3.21
CA LYS A 83 -1.85 12.31 -2.71
C LYS A 83 -3.15 11.50 -2.55
N PRO A 84 -3.55 10.63 -3.50
CA PRO A 84 -4.81 9.88 -3.37
C PRO A 84 -4.82 8.84 -2.24
N VAL A 85 -3.65 8.46 -1.72
CA VAL A 85 -3.49 7.41 -0.68
C VAL A 85 -2.88 7.93 0.62
N GLN A 86 -2.70 9.25 0.76
CA GLN A 86 -2.11 9.86 1.95
C GLN A 86 -2.83 9.42 3.24
N THR A 87 -4.16 9.50 3.24
CA THR A 87 -4.96 9.11 4.41
C THR A 87 -4.71 7.67 4.82
N GLU A 88 -4.67 6.74 3.85
CA GLU A 88 -4.47 5.32 4.14
C GLU A 88 -3.06 5.02 4.65
N LEU A 89 -2.05 5.70 4.09
CA LEU A 89 -0.66 5.58 4.53
C LEU A 89 -0.48 6.14 5.96
N LEU A 90 -1.15 7.24 6.31
CA LEU A 90 -1.16 7.79 7.68
C LEU A 90 -1.84 6.84 8.66
N LEU A 91 -3.04 6.35 8.32
CA LEU A 91 -3.78 5.40 9.15
C LEU A 91 -2.98 4.11 9.38
N TYR A 92 -2.31 3.61 8.35
CA TYR A 92 -1.47 2.43 8.50
C TYR A 92 -0.23 2.70 9.36
N ARG A 93 0.43 3.85 9.18
CA ARG A 93 1.55 4.23 10.04
C ARG A 93 1.14 4.34 11.50
N GLN A 94 -0.01 4.95 11.78
CA GLN A 94 -0.53 5.04 13.14
C GLN A 94 -0.78 3.63 13.71
N TRP A 95 -1.43 2.76 12.94
CA TRP A 95 -1.66 1.38 13.35
C TRP A 95 -0.37 0.63 13.67
N LEU A 96 0.70 0.81 12.88
CA LEU A 96 2.02 0.23 13.15
C LEU A 96 2.62 0.73 14.47
N LEU A 97 2.47 2.02 14.78
CA LEU A 97 2.95 2.61 16.03
C LEU A 97 2.18 2.04 17.23
N ASP A 98 0.85 2.00 17.15
CA ASP A 98 -0.02 1.48 18.21
C ASP A 98 0.28 0.01 18.55
N HIS A 99 0.65 -0.78 17.53
CA HIS A 99 0.98 -2.19 17.68
C HIS A 99 2.47 -2.45 17.94
N LYS A 100 3.30 -1.40 18.05
CA LYS A 100 4.76 -1.50 18.23
C LYS A 100 5.46 -2.29 17.11
N LEU A 101 4.92 -2.20 15.90
CA LEU A 101 5.42 -2.85 14.67
C LEU A 101 6.13 -1.87 13.73
N ALA A 102 6.25 -0.60 14.12
CA ALA A 102 6.85 0.42 13.29
C ALA A 102 8.29 0.04 12.86
N PRO A 103 8.56 -0.07 11.55
CA PRO A 103 9.87 -0.47 11.06
C PRO A 103 10.93 0.58 11.37
N ARG A 104 12.16 0.13 11.63
CA ARG A 104 13.34 1.01 11.68
C ARG A 104 13.57 1.65 10.30
N VAL A 105 14.14 2.85 10.31
CA VAL A 105 14.48 3.62 9.11
C VAL A 105 15.25 2.70 8.14
N ASN A 106 14.70 2.46 6.95
CA ASN A 106 15.16 1.57 5.86
C ASN A 106 14.49 0.19 5.71
N ASN A 107 13.59 -0.21 6.61
CA ASN A 107 12.79 -1.42 6.40
C ASN A 107 11.54 -1.12 5.55
N GLY A 108 10.99 -2.18 4.93
CA GLY A 108 9.75 -2.12 4.16
C GLY A 108 8.60 -1.54 5.00
N ILE A 109 7.77 -0.70 4.38
CA ILE A 109 6.60 -0.09 5.02
C ILE A 109 5.47 -1.10 5.22
N MET A 110 5.34 -2.06 4.29
CA MET A 110 4.22 -3.00 4.22
C MET A 110 4.48 -4.30 4.97
#